data_AF-A0A061A8P4-F1
#
_entry.id   AF-A0A061A8P4-F1
#
_cell.length_a   1.000
_cell.length_b   1.000
_cell.length_c   1.000
_cell.angle_alpha   90.00
_cell.angle_beta   90.00
_cell.angle_gamma   90.00
#
_symmetry.space_group_name_H-M   'P 1'
#
loop_
_entity.id
_entity.type
_entity.pdbx_description
1 polymer ?
#
loop_
_entity_poly.entity_id
_entity_poly.type
_entity_poly.pdbx_seq_one_letter_code
_entity_poly.pdbx_strand_id
1 'polypeptide(L)' 'MTTDKRFKHNLLKLMGVYSLTQQQLADELEIDIRTIGYWLGKRSSIPMVTTLIKIASRFDTTIEALLN' A
#
# COMPACT_ATOMS: atom_id res chain seq x y z
N MET A 1 14.25 -8.45 6.99
CA MET A 1 13.47 -7.24 6.58
C MET A 1 12.35 -7.03 7.59
N THR A 2 12.06 -5.80 8.00
CA THR A 2 10.96 -5.49 8.93
C THR A 2 9.60 -5.53 8.21
N THR A 3 8.49 -5.67 8.95
CA THR A 3 7.13 -5.79 8.35
C THR A 3 6.75 -4.57 7.53
N ASP A 4 7.11 -3.36 7.98
CA ASP A 4 6.90 -2.11 7.23
C ASP A 4 7.65 -2.08 5.90
N LYS A 5 8.86 -2.64 5.86
CA LYS A 5 9.65 -2.76 4.62
C LYS A 5 9.05 -3.79 3.66
N ARG A 6 8.52 -4.91 4.17
CA ARG A 6 7.76 -5.89 3.36
C ARG A 6 6.49 -5.26 2.78
N PHE A 7 5.73 -4.57 3.61
CA PHE A 7 4.54 -3.83 3.18
C PHE A 7 4.84 -2.85 2.04
N LYS A 8 5.83 -1.98 2.24
CA LYS A 8 6.26 -1.05 1.20
C LYS A 8 6.66 -1.76 -0.10
N HIS A 9 7.45 -2.83 0.01
CA HIS A 9 7.91 -3.60 -1.15
C HIS A 9 6.73 -4.23 -1.91
N ASN A 10 5.84 -4.91 -1.20
CA ASN A 10 4.69 -5.61 -1.79
C ASN A 10 3.71 -4.61 -2.42
N LEU A 11 3.45 -3.48 -1.77
CA LEU A 11 2.61 -2.43 -2.34
C LEU A 11 3.21 -1.82 -3.62
N LEU A 12 4.52 -1.52 -3.64
CA LEU A 12 5.19 -1.04 -4.85
C LEU A 12 5.16 -2.06 -5.99
N LYS A 13 5.30 -3.35 -5.67
CA LYS A 13 5.19 -4.43 -6.66
C LYS A 13 3.78 -4.45 -7.27
N LEU A 14 2.74 -4.38 -6.45
CA LEU A 14 1.36 -4.32 -6.92
C LEU A 14 1.13 -3.08 -7.78
N MET A 15 1.53 -1.90 -7.32
CA MET A 15 1.43 -0.67 -8.13
C MET A 15 2.14 -0.80 -9.47
N GLY A 16 3.31 -1.44 -9.52
CA GLY A 16 4.04 -1.71 -10.76
C GLY A 16 3.29 -2.65 -11.72
N VAL A 17 2.69 -3.73 -11.22
CA VAL A 17 1.88 -4.67 -12.02
C VAL A 17 0.69 -3.95 -12.65
N TYR A 18 0.02 -3.08 -11.90
CA TYR A 18 -1.14 -2.32 -12.37
C TYR A 18 -0.79 -0.97 -13.02
N SER A 19 0.50 -0.64 -13.15
CA SER A 19 0.99 0.64 -13.68
C SER A 19 0.36 1.87 -13.01
N LEU A 20 0.14 1.79 -11.69
CA LEU A 20 -0.46 2.86 -10.89
C LEU A 20 0.58 3.83 -10.36
N THR A 21 0.26 5.12 -10.45
CA THR A 21 0.94 6.18 -9.70
C THR A 21 0.44 6.23 -8.25
N GLN A 22 1.20 6.89 -7.37
CA GLN A 22 0.76 7.12 -5.98
C GLN A 22 -0.54 7.93 -5.92
N GLN A 23 -0.72 8.90 -6.82
CA GLN A 23 -1.93 9.73 -6.89
C GLN A 23 -3.15 8.88 -7.24
N GLN A 24 -3.06 8.04 -8.27
CA GLN A 24 -4.16 7.15 -8.65
C GLN A 24 -4.54 6.19 -7.52
N LEU A 25 -3.54 5.62 -6.83
CA LEU A 25 -3.82 4.78 -5.67
C LEU A 25 -4.51 5.57 -4.54
N ALA A 26 -4.11 6.81 -4.29
CA ALA A 26 -4.74 7.67 -3.30
C ALA A 26 -6.21 7.97 -3.66
N ASP A 27 -6.46 8.30 -4.93
CA ASP A 27 -7.80 8.59 -5.46
C ASP A 27 -8.70 7.35 -5.36
N GLU A 28 -8.23 6.17 -5.76
CA GLU A 28 -8.98 4.90 -5.71
C GLU A 28 -9.28 4.44 -4.27
N LEU A 29 -8.40 4.73 -3.32
CA LEU A 29 -8.60 4.39 -1.91
C LEU A 29 -9.36 5.47 -1.12
N GLU A 30 -9.65 6.60 -1.77
CA GLU A 30 -10.25 7.80 -1.20
C GLU A 30 -9.48 8.32 0.03
N ILE A 31 -8.16 8.45 -0.11
CA ILE A 31 -7.27 8.95 0.95
C ILE A 31 -6.33 10.02 0.44
N ASP A 32 -5.78 10.80 1.37
CA ASP A 32 -4.79 11.82 1.03
C ASP A 32 -3.49 11.19 0.50
N ILE A 33 -2.96 11.72 -0.60
CA ILE A 33 -1.69 11.30 -1.21
C ILE A 33 -0.51 11.29 -0.22
N ARG A 34 -0.51 12.18 0.78
CA ARG A 34 0.50 12.21 1.85
C ARG A 34 0.51 10.92 2.64
N THR A 35 -0.65 10.29 2.81
CA THR A 35 -0.79 8.98 3.47
C THR A 35 -0.03 7.89 2.72
N ILE A 36 -0.13 7.86 1.39
CA ILE A 36 0.67 6.97 0.54
C ILE A 36 2.17 7.29 0.68
N GLY A 37 2.52 8.58 0.69
CA GLY A 37 3.88 9.05 0.89
C GLY A 37 4.50 8.59 2.22
N TYR A 38 3.73 8.52 3.30
CA TYR A 38 4.20 7.98 4.58
C TYR A 38 4.52 6.48 4.50
N TRP A 39 3.72 5.70 3.78
CA TRP A 39 3.93 4.27 3.60
C TRP A 39 5.15 3.95 2.73
N LEU A 40 5.29 4.70 1.63
CA LEU A 40 6.31 4.45 0.60
C LEU A 40 7.59 5.27 0.81
N GLY A 41 7.61 6.17 1.79
CA GLY A 41 8.74 7.03 2.12
C GLY A 41 9.96 6.31 2.71
N LYS A 42 10.90 7.09 3.23
CA LYS A 42 12.13 6.57 3.88
C LYS A 42 11.85 5.87 5.21
N ARG A 43 10.84 6.35 5.94
CA ARG A 43 10.40 5.79 7.22
C ARG A 43 9.03 5.15 6.99
N SER A 44 9.05 3.97 6.35
CA SER A 44 7.86 3.21 6.02
C SER A 44 7.02 2.93 7.26
N SER A 45 5.72 3.13 7.15
CA SER A 45 4.73 2.79 8.18
C SER A 45 3.71 1.81 7.62
N ILE A 46 3.05 1.10 8.53
CA ILE A 46 1.96 0.19 8.20
C ILE A 46 0.63 0.95 8.34
N PRO A 47 -0.28 0.86 7.36
CA PRO A 47 -1.61 1.45 7.46
C PRO A 47 -2.42 0.81 8.59
N MET A 48 -3.52 1.45 8.97
CA MET A 48 -4.51 0.81 9.83
C MET A 48 -5.13 -0.40 9.11
N VAL A 49 -5.62 -1.37 9.87
CA VAL A 49 -6.27 -2.59 9.35
C VAL A 49 -7.39 -2.27 8.36
N THR A 50 -8.20 -1.23 8.62
CA THR A 50 -9.27 -0.80 7.70
C THR A 50 -8.74 -0.40 6.32
N THR A 51 -7.60 0.27 6.27
CA THR A 51 -6.94 0.64 5.02
C THR A 51 -6.25 -0.55 4.36
N LEU A 52 -5.68 -1.47 5.13
CA LEU A 52 -5.15 -2.73 4.60
C LEU A 52 -6.25 -3.56 3.92
N ILE A 53 -7.46 -3.60 4.48
CA ILE A 53 -8.63 -4.24 3.86
C ILE A 53 -8.98 -3.57 2.52
N LYS A 54 -9.00 -2.23 2.46
CA LYS A 54 -9.26 -1.51 1.20
C LYS A 54 -8.21 -1.84 0.13
N ILE A 55 -6.93 -1.84 0.49
CA ILE A 55 -5.82 -2.18 -0.43
C ILE A 55 -5.97 -3.64 -0.90
N ALA A 56 -6.20 -4.56 0.03
CA ALA A 56 -6.37 -5.98 -0.26
C ALA A 56 -7.54 -6.21 -1.24
N SER A 57 -8.69 -5.59 -0.97
CA SER A 57 -9.86 -5.66 -1.86
C SER A 57 -9.60 -5.03 -3.23
N ARG A 58 -8.88 -3.91 -3.30
CA ARG A 58 -8.58 -3.22 -4.57
C ARG A 58 -7.67 -4.05 -5.47
N PHE A 59 -6.72 -4.79 -4.90
CA PHE A 59 -5.76 -5.59 -5.66
C PHE A 59 -6.13 -7.07 -5.76
N ASP A 60 -7.32 -7.46 -5.32
CA ASP A 60 -7.78 -8.85 -5.23
C ASP A 60 -6.73 -9.76 -4.53
N THR A 61 -6.31 -9.34 -3.34
CA THR A 61 -5.27 -9.99 -2.56
C THR A 61 -5.62 -10.05 -1.06
N THR A 62 -4.73 -10.57 -0.23
CA THR A 62 -4.93 -10.68 1.22
C THR A 62 -4.06 -9.71 2.00
N ILE A 63 -4.43 -9.43 3.25
CA ILE A 63 -3.59 -8.62 4.16
C ILE A 63 -2.25 -9.32 4.40
N GLU A 64 -2.24 -10.64 4.50
CA GLU A 64 -1.04 -11.44 4.67
C GLU A 64 -0.08 -11.26 3.49
N ALA A 65 -0.59 -11.25 2.25
CA ALA A 65 0.21 -11.01 1.06
C ALA A 65 0.75 -9.57 1.00
N LEU A 66 0.06 -8.61 1.62
CA LEU A 66 0.59 -7.25 1.78
C LEU A 66 1.72 -7.20 2.81
N LEU A 67 1.70 -8.01 3.87
CA LEU A 67 2.62 -7.88 5.01
C LEU A 67 3.80 -8.86 5.01
N ASN A 68 3.72 -9.96 4.26
CA ASN A 68 4.68 -11.07 4.28
C ASN A 68 5.28 -11.39 2.90
#